data_AF-A0A9E1S5Q1-F1
#
_entry.id   AF-A0A9E1S5Q1-F1
#
_cell.length_a   1.000
_cell.length_b   1.000
_cell.length_c   1.000
_cell.angle_alpha   90.00
_cell.angle_beta   90.00
_cell.angle_gamma   90.00
#
_symmetry.space_group_name_H-M   'P 1'
#
loop_
_entity.id
_entity.type
_entity.pdbx_description
1 polymer ?
#
loop_
_entity_poly.entity_id
_entity_poly.type
_entity_poly.pdbx_seq_one_letter_code
_entity_poly.pdbx_strand_id
1 'polypeptide(L)'
;MAASATSSADPVGSIDDFFQPGGVTATVANYPTLETSRQLLIAQGRAAVNEIAHNRKLTPTDDQPVVRMNRDTYYSFAVVDVSAGASITIPSLPDGKYVSVQPVTM
;
A
#
# COMPACT_ATOMS: atom_id res chain seq x y z
N MET A 1 0.80 26.92 9.19
CA MET A 1 1.86 26.04 9.71
C MET A 1 1.20 24.75 10.14
N ALA A 2 1.38 23.65 9.40
CA ALA A 2 0.83 22.36 9.82
C ALA A 2 1.72 21.81 10.95
N ALA A 3 1.13 21.58 12.11
CA ALA A 3 1.82 20.96 13.23
C ALA A 3 2.29 19.56 12.80
N SER A 4 3.59 19.31 12.96
CA SER A 4 4.16 17.98 12.79
C SER A 4 3.62 17.11 13.93
N ALA A 5 2.60 16.31 13.63
CA ALA A 5 2.04 15.36 14.58
C ALA A 5 2.91 14.11 14.54
N THR A 6 3.97 14.09 15.35
CA THR A 6 4.69 12.85 15.68
C THR A 6 3.80 11.99 16.57
N SER A 7 2.92 11.19 15.97
CA SER A 7 2.41 9.99 16.64
C SER A 7 3.35 8.83 16.32
N SER A 8 4.40 8.68 17.12
CA SER A 8 5.22 7.47 17.13
C SER A 8 4.44 6.37 17.86
N ALA A 9 3.52 5.72 17.17
CA ALA A 9 3.04 4.42 17.62
C ALA A 9 4.17 3.40 17.44
N ASP A 10 4.25 2.42 18.34
CA ASP A 10 5.20 1.32 18.18
C ASP A 10 4.91 0.57 16.86
N PRO A 11 5.93 0.18 16.08
CA PRO A 11 5.73 -0.61 14.88
C PRO A 11 5.04 -1.94 15.21
N VAL A 12 4.07 -2.31 14.38
CA VAL A 12 3.32 -3.57 14.51
C VAL A 12 3.46 -4.41 13.24
N GLY A 13 3.43 -5.74 13.42
CA GLY A 13 3.61 -6.70 12.32
C GLY A 13 2.30 -7.29 11.76
N SER A 14 1.15 -6.98 12.37
CA SER A 14 -0.15 -7.52 11.95
C SER A 14 -1.28 -6.51 12.09
N ILE A 15 -2.36 -6.72 11.33
CA ILE A 15 -3.56 -5.87 11.43
C ILE A 15 -4.27 -6.00 12.77
N ASP A 16 -4.21 -7.17 13.39
CA ASP A 16 -4.81 -7.38 14.71
C ASP A 16 -4.08 -6.52 15.75
N ASP A 17 -2.75 -6.39 15.63
CA ASP A 17 -1.93 -5.54 16.48
C ASP A 17 -2.03 -4.05 16.11
N PHE A 18 -2.61 -3.68 14.96
CA PHE A 18 -2.75 -2.26 14.60
C PHE A 18 -3.72 -1.52 15.54
N PHE A 19 -4.73 -2.21 16.06
CA PHE A 19 -5.75 -1.62 16.93
C PHE A 19 -5.42 -1.84 18.40
N GLN A 20 -4.65 -0.91 18.98
CA GLN A 20 -4.23 -0.99 20.37
C GLN A 20 -5.32 -0.57 21.38
N PRO A 21 -5.35 -1.15 22.60
CA PRO A 21 -6.21 -0.69 23.68
C PRO A 21 -6.02 0.81 23.97
N GLY A 22 -7.12 1.56 24.09
CA GLY A 22 -7.10 3.02 24.24
C GLY A 22 -7.01 3.80 22.92
N GLY A 23 -6.48 3.18 21.87
CA GLY A 23 -6.50 3.70 20.50
C GLY A 23 -5.90 5.09 20.30
N VAL A 24 -6.17 5.66 19.12
CA VAL A 24 -5.87 7.06 18.77
C VAL A 24 -7.12 7.66 18.14
N THR A 25 -7.46 8.89 18.53
CA THR A 25 -8.52 9.65 17.86
C THR A 25 -8.07 10.02 16.44
N ALA A 26 -8.79 9.49 15.45
CA ALA A 26 -8.63 9.91 14.07
C ALA A 26 -9.17 11.33 13.88
N THR A 27 -8.37 12.18 13.27
CA THR A 27 -8.64 13.57 12.89
C THR A 27 -8.35 13.73 11.41
N VAL A 28 -8.85 14.80 10.79
CA VAL A 28 -8.52 15.10 9.39
C VAL A 28 -7.00 15.19 9.17
N ALA A 29 -6.26 15.68 10.16
CA ALA A 29 -4.81 15.87 10.06
C ALA A 29 -4.01 14.55 10.11
N ASN A 30 -4.39 13.59 10.94
CA ASN A 30 -3.64 12.32 11.10
C ASN A 30 -4.25 11.15 10.31
N TYR A 31 -5.48 11.25 9.81
CA TYR A 31 -6.14 10.17 9.08
C TYR A 31 -5.34 9.68 7.86
N PRO A 32 -4.74 10.54 7.00
CA PRO A 32 -3.94 10.06 5.87
C PRO A 32 -2.78 9.17 6.31
N THR A 33 -2.09 9.53 7.40
CA THR A 33 -0.99 8.75 7.98
C THR A 33 -1.48 7.44 8.58
N LEU A 34 -2.55 7.48 9.39
CA LEU A 34 -3.11 6.29 10.03
C LEU A 34 -3.62 5.27 9.00
N GLU A 35 -4.40 5.72 8.01
CA GLU A 35 -4.95 4.83 6.99
C GLU A 35 -3.85 4.30 6.05
N THR A 36 -2.87 5.13 5.66
CA THR A 36 -1.73 4.66 4.86
C THR A 36 -0.92 3.60 5.61
N SER A 37 -0.66 3.82 6.91
CA SER A 37 0.04 2.84 7.76
C SER A 37 -0.71 1.51 7.81
N ARG A 38 -2.03 1.57 8.00
CA ARG A 38 -2.89 0.38 8.01
C ARG A 38 -2.88 -0.35 6.67
N GLN A 39 -2.99 0.37 5.55
CA GLN A 39 -2.99 -0.21 4.20
C GLN A 39 -1.63 -0.84 3.84
N LEU A 40 -0.52 -0.23 4.24
CA LEU A 40 0.81 -0.82 4.08
C LEU A 40 0.95 -2.13 4.85
N LEU A 41 0.37 -2.21 6.04
CA LEU A 41 0.38 -3.44 6.84
C LEU A 41 -0.49 -4.55 6.21
N ILE A 42 -1.65 -4.21 5.63
CA ILE A 42 -2.45 -5.14 4.82
C ILE A 42 -1.66 -5.63 3.61
N ALA A 43 -0.95 -4.73 2.92
CA ALA A 43 -0.17 -5.06 1.74
C ALA A 43 1.00 -6.00 2.07
N GLN A 44 1.64 -5.84 3.23
CA GLN A 44 2.68 -6.77 3.72
C GLN A 44 2.14 -8.19 3.98
N GLY A 45 0.83 -8.34 4.22
CA GLY A 45 0.17 -9.65 4.27
C GLY A 45 0.07 -10.35 2.90
N ARG A 46 0.32 -9.65 1.79
CA ARG A 46 0.27 -10.20 0.43
C ARG A 46 1.63 -10.64 -0.10
N ALA A 47 2.70 -9.97 0.32
CA ALA A 47 4.10 -10.28 0.03
C ALA A 47 5.00 -9.63 1.06
N ALA A 48 6.19 -10.21 1.28
CA ALA A 48 7.19 -9.61 2.15
C ALA A 48 7.64 -8.23 1.63
N VAL A 49 8.17 -7.40 2.53
CA VAL A 49 8.80 -6.12 2.14
C VAL A 49 9.91 -6.39 1.13
N ASN A 50 9.98 -5.56 0.09
CA ASN A 50 10.87 -5.66 -1.07
C ASN A 50 10.55 -6.83 -2.04
N GLU A 51 9.43 -7.53 -1.87
CA GLU A 51 8.92 -8.49 -2.85
C GLU A 51 7.68 -7.95 -3.58
N ILE A 52 7.49 -8.40 -4.83
CA ILE A 52 6.34 -8.01 -5.67
C ILE A 52 5.30 -9.11 -5.67
N ALA A 53 4.07 -8.78 -5.25
CA ALA A 53 2.89 -9.61 -5.44
C ALA A 53 2.24 -9.31 -6.81
N HIS A 54 2.13 -10.32 -7.67
CA HIS A 54 1.49 -10.20 -8.99
C HIS A 54 0.06 -10.78 -8.98
N ASN A 55 -0.95 -9.95 -9.24
CA ASN A 55 -2.30 -10.43 -9.48
C ASN A 55 -2.46 -10.78 -10.96
N ARG A 56 -2.36 -12.08 -11.27
CA ARG A 56 -2.45 -12.62 -12.65
C ARG A 56 -3.89 -12.81 -13.15
N LYS A 57 -4.87 -12.21 -12.47
CA LYS A 57 -6.29 -12.20 -12.82
C LYS A 57 -6.81 -10.77 -12.72
N LEU A 58 -7.76 -10.43 -13.59
CA LEU A 58 -8.48 -9.15 -13.48
C LEU A 58 -9.30 -9.12 -12.19
N THR A 59 -9.53 -7.93 -11.66
CA THR A 59 -10.27 -7.74 -10.42
C THR A 59 -11.67 -8.39 -10.54
N PRO A 60 -12.03 -9.31 -9.63
CA PRO A 60 -13.37 -9.89 -9.58
C PRO A 60 -14.41 -8.83 -9.17
N THR A 61 -15.69 -9.09 -9.43
CA THR A 61 -16.78 -8.14 -9.09
C THR A 61 -17.36 -8.36 -7.70
N ASP A 62 -17.13 -9.53 -7.12
CA ASP A 62 -17.58 -9.99 -5.81
C ASP A 62 -16.49 -9.86 -4.73
N ASP A 63 -15.27 -9.46 -5.10
CA ASP A 63 -14.15 -9.23 -4.17
C ASP A 63 -13.33 -8.00 -4.60
N GLN A 64 -13.80 -6.82 -4.18
CA GLN A 64 -13.22 -5.50 -4.50
C GLN A 64 -12.83 -4.75 -3.21
N PRO A 65 -11.67 -5.08 -2.61
CA PRO A 65 -11.25 -4.49 -1.34
C PRO A 65 -10.86 -3.00 -1.44
N VAL A 66 -10.62 -2.50 -2.66
CA VAL A 66 -10.39 -1.07 -2.91
C VAL A 66 -11.61 -0.49 -3.63
N VAL A 67 -12.01 0.72 -3.25
CA VAL A 67 -13.18 1.38 -3.81
C VAL A 67 -12.98 1.61 -5.31
N ARG A 68 -13.92 1.12 -6.13
CA ARG A 68 -13.93 1.29 -7.60
C ARG A 68 -12.65 0.80 -8.28
N MET A 69 -12.20 -0.41 -7.94
CA MET A 69 -11.07 -1.03 -8.63
C MET A 69 -11.30 -1.12 -10.14
N ASN A 70 -10.27 -0.77 -10.90
CA ASN A 70 -10.24 -0.98 -12.33
C ASN A 70 -10.30 -2.49 -12.65
N ARG A 71 -11.01 -2.85 -13.72
CA ARG A 71 -11.08 -4.22 -14.26
C ARG A 71 -10.39 -4.38 -15.60
N ASP A 72 -9.81 -3.31 -16.15
CA ASP A 72 -9.18 -3.31 -17.46
C ASP A 72 -7.68 -3.58 -17.41
N THR A 73 -7.09 -3.75 -16.21
CA THR A 73 -5.65 -3.88 -16.03
C THR A 73 -5.32 -4.87 -14.92
N TYR A 74 -4.23 -5.63 -15.10
CA TYR A 74 -3.65 -6.44 -14.04
C TYR A 74 -2.87 -5.57 -13.07
N TYR A 75 -3.00 -5.83 -11.78
CA TYR A 75 -2.26 -5.12 -10.75
C TYR A 75 -1.08 -5.93 -10.21
N SER A 76 0.00 -5.23 -9.87
CA SER A 76 1.08 -5.75 -9.04
C SER A 76 1.31 -4.77 -7.90
N PHE A 77 1.65 -5.28 -6.72
CA PHE A 77 1.85 -4.48 -5.52
C PHE A 77 3.15 -4.88 -4.83
N ALA A 78 3.83 -3.91 -4.24
CA ALA A 78 4.99 -4.12 -3.39
C ALA A 78 5.02 -3.05 -2.32
N VAL A 79 5.40 -3.44 -1.10
CA VAL A 79 5.87 -2.51 -0.08
C VAL A 79 7.39 -2.51 -0.17
N VAL A 80 7.98 -1.35 -0.43
CA VAL A 80 9.42 -1.23 -0.69
C VAL A 80 10.04 -0.36 0.38
N ASP A 81 11.02 -0.91 1.10
CA ASP A 81 11.93 -0.12 1.93
C ASP A 81 12.98 0.53 1.03
N VAL A 82 12.93 1.86 0.96
CA VAL A 82 13.81 2.69 0.13
C VAL A 82 14.99 3.26 0.91
N SER A 83 15.23 2.83 2.16
CA SER A 83 16.32 3.34 3.01
C SER A 83 17.71 3.19 2.39
N ALA A 84 17.91 2.16 1.56
CA ALA A 84 19.13 1.92 0.78
C ALA A 84 19.02 2.34 -0.71
N GLY A 85 17.95 3.05 -1.07
CA GLY A 85 17.55 3.28 -2.46
C GLY A 85 16.80 2.08 -3.07
N ALA A 86 16.06 2.33 -4.15
CA ALA A 86 15.33 1.29 -4.87
C ALA A 86 15.26 1.62 -6.36
N SER A 87 15.12 0.58 -7.19
CA SER A 87 14.83 0.70 -8.61
C SER A 87 13.69 -0.23 -8.99
N ILE A 88 12.93 0.16 -10.01
CA ILE A 88 11.93 -0.69 -10.64
C ILE A 88 12.30 -0.87 -12.10
N THR A 89 12.28 -2.11 -12.57
CA THR A 89 12.53 -2.43 -13.98
C THR A 89 11.23 -2.91 -14.61
N ILE A 90 10.81 -2.21 -15.66
CA ILE A 90 9.71 -2.64 -16.52
C ILE A 90 10.34 -3.35 -17.72
N PRO A 91 10.01 -4.62 -17.99
CA PRO A 91 10.55 -5.31 -19.16
C PRO A 91 10.00 -4.69 -20.44
N SER A 92 10.66 -4.97 -21.58
CA SER A 92 10.13 -4.59 -22.89
C SER A 92 8.70 -5.11 -23.06
N LEU A 93 7.80 -4.22 -23.48
CA LEU A 93 6.39 -4.55 -23.66
C LEU A 93 6.10 -4.90 -25.11
N PRO A 94 5.16 -5.83 -25.37
CA PRO A 94 4.61 -6.00 -26.71
C PRO A 94 3.90 -4.73 -27.19
N ASP A 95 3.88 -4.53 -28.50
CA ASP A 95 3.18 -3.40 -29.13
C ASP A 95 1.71 -3.32 -28.70
N GLY A 96 1.26 -2.10 -28.41
CA GLY A 96 -0.11 -1.82 -27.96
C GLY A 96 -0.41 -2.21 -26.51
N LYS A 97 0.59 -2.63 -25.71
CA LYS A 97 0.41 -2.85 -24.26
C LYS A 97 0.74 -1.59 -23.47
N TYR A 98 -0.08 -1.33 -22.45
CA TYR A 98 0.09 -0.23 -21.52
C TYR A 98 0.55 -0.77 -20.15
N VAL A 99 1.48 -0.06 -19.53
CA VAL A 99 1.90 -0.27 -18.15
C VAL A 99 2.19 1.09 -17.52
N SER A 100 1.90 1.20 -16.23
CA SER A 100 2.29 2.35 -15.42
C SER A 100 2.76 1.88 -14.06
N VAL A 101 3.59 2.69 -13.42
CA VAL A 101 4.05 2.51 -12.05
C VAL A 101 3.68 3.76 -11.28
N GLN A 102 3.05 3.59 -10.13
CA GLN A 102 2.72 4.66 -9.22
C GLN A 102 3.39 4.41 -7.87
N PRO A 103 4.50 5.11 -7.55
CA PRO A 103 5.00 5.14 -6.19
C PRO A 103 4.05 5.97 -5.32
N VAL A 104 3.80 5.51 -4.10
CA VAL A 104 3.02 6.22 -3.08
C VAL A 104 3.85 6.23 -1.81
N THR A 105 4.03 7.42 -1.22
CA THR A 105 4.72 7.60 0.06
C THR A 105 3.79 8.27 1.06
N MET A 106 4.16 8.23 2.34
CA MET A 106 3.62 9.14 3.34
C MET A 106 4.20 10.55 3.19
#